data_AF-A0A6V7XZA6-F1
#
_entry.id   AF-A0A6V7XZA6-F1
#
_cell.length_a   1.000
_cell.length_b   1.000
_cell.length_c   1.000
_cell.angle_alpha   90.00
_cell.angle_beta   90.00
_cell.angle_gamma   90.00
#
_symmetry.space_group_name_H-M   'P 1'
#
loop_
_entity.id
_entity.type
_entity.pdbx_description
1 polymer ?
#
loop_
_entity_poly.entity_id
_entity_poly.type
_entity_poly.pdbx_seq_one_letter_code
_entity_poly.pdbx_strand_id
1 'polypeptide(L)'
;MPSEAIGPEPWQPWQCLDLTYIYTLLHYGYGLPDDRKINLVKKIRSMEVSWALGAGFHLLNSYHENKLKESREERQRQLKEALERDRQDLEARRKAIEEKEAATDKRLASLSTLVKIFHWFSDWMTHLLTSLNLIS
;
A
#
# COMPACT_ATOMS: atom_id res chain seq x y z
N MET A 1 -47.73 -6.13 -54.26
CA MET A 1 -46.41 -6.41 -54.85
C MET A 1 -46.52 -7.73 -55.58
N PRO A 2 -46.10 -7.83 -56.85
CA PRO A 2 -46.03 -9.11 -57.55
C PRO A 2 -45.10 -10.06 -56.79
N SER A 3 -45.43 -11.35 -56.72
CA SER A 3 -44.56 -12.38 -56.13
C SER A 3 -43.21 -12.46 -56.83
N GLU A 4 -43.14 -12.05 -58.10
CA GLU A 4 -41.90 -11.98 -58.89
C GLU A 4 -40.92 -10.89 -58.41
N ALA A 5 -41.36 -9.92 -57.60
CA ALA A 5 -40.54 -8.85 -57.05
C ALA A 5 -39.89 -9.19 -55.69
N ILE A 6 -40.25 -10.34 -55.12
CA ILE A 6 -39.67 -10.86 -53.87
C ILE A 6 -38.43 -11.66 -54.28
N GLY A 7 -37.24 -11.15 -53.96
CA GLY A 7 -36.02 -11.90 -54.19
C GLY A 7 -36.02 -13.24 -53.40
N PRO A 8 -35.06 -14.14 -53.68
CA PRO A 8 -35.02 -15.49 -53.09
C PRO A 8 -34.98 -15.51 -51.55
N GLU A 9 -34.55 -14.42 -50.90
CA GLU A 9 -34.37 -14.37 -49.46
C GLU A 9 -35.47 -13.55 -48.76
N PRO A 10 -36.02 -14.01 -47.62
CA PRO A 10 -37.13 -13.36 -46.92
C PRO A 10 -36.89 -11.90 -46.49
N TRP A 11 -35.63 -11.50 -46.29
CA TRP A 11 -35.28 -10.13 -45.85
C TRP A 11 -35.13 -9.14 -47.01
N GLN A 12 -35.00 -9.61 -48.26
CA GLN A 12 -34.75 -8.74 -49.42
C GLN A 12 -35.79 -7.63 -49.63
N PRO A 13 -37.11 -7.90 -49.47
CA PRO A 13 -38.13 -6.84 -49.59
C PRO A 13 -37.96 -5.69 -48.58
N TRP A 14 -37.30 -5.94 -47.45
CA TRP A 14 -37.14 -4.98 -46.36
C TRP A 14 -35.83 -4.19 -46.41
N GLN A 15 -34.91 -4.52 -47.33
CA GLN A 15 -33.58 -3.91 -47.38
C GLN A 15 -33.61 -2.38 -47.56
N CYS A 16 -34.50 -1.86 -48.42
CA CYS A 16 -34.62 -0.42 -48.63
C CYS A 16 -35.10 0.29 -47.34
N LEU A 17 -36.03 -0.34 -46.62
CA LEU A 17 -36.53 0.16 -45.34
C LEU A 17 -35.42 0.13 -44.29
N ASP A 18 -34.72 -1.00 -44.14
CA ASP A 18 -33.64 -1.17 -43.16
C ASP A 18 -32.51 -0.16 -43.38
N LEU A 19 -32.06 0.01 -44.63
CA LEU A 19 -31.00 0.96 -44.97
C LEU A 19 -31.44 2.41 -44.74
N THR A 20 -32.66 2.77 -45.14
CA THR A 20 -33.21 4.12 -44.91
C THR A 20 -33.36 4.39 -43.42
N TYR A 21 -33.84 3.42 -42.65
CA TYR A 21 -33.99 3.53 -41.21
C TYR A 21 -32.63 3.70 -40.51
N ILE A 22 -31.65 2.83 -40.81
CA ILE A 22 -30.30 2.92 -40.25
C ILE A 22 -29.66 4.26 -40.62
N TYR A 23 -29.72 4.69 -41.88
CA TYR A 23 -29.14 5.96 -42.32
C TYR A 23 -29.79 7.16 -41.61
N THR A 24 -31.11 7.24 -41.60
CA THR A 24 -31.81 8.37 -40.99
C THR A 24 -31.61 8.42 -39.49
N LEU A 25 -31.56 7.28 -38.80
CA LEU A 25 -31.22 7.18 -37.38
C LEU A 25 -29.80 7.68 -37.10
N LEU A 26 -28.81 7.26 -37.90
CA LEU A 26 -27.42 7.67 -37.70
C LEU A 26 -27.23 9.16 -38.03
N HIS A 27 -27.70 9.62 -39.18
CA HIS A 27 -27.47 10.98 -39.66
C HIS A 27 -28.34 11.99 -38.91
N TYR A 28 -29.67 11.83 -38.94
CA TYR A 28 -30.59 12.80 -38.34
C TYR A 28 -30.86 12.51 -36.86
N GLY A 29 -30.90 11.23 -36.44
CA GLY A 29 -31.16 10.86 -35.05
C GLY A 29 -29.97 11.08 -34.13
N TYR A 30 -28.79 10.61 -34.51
CA TYR A 30 -27.55 10.75 -33.74
C TYR A 30 -26.64 11.88 -34.22
N GLY A 31 -26.97 12.59 -35.30
CA GLY A 31 -26.22 13.75 -35.78
C GLY A 31 -24.88 13.41 -36.43
N LEU A 32 -24.71 12.19 -36.97
CA LEU A 32 -23.46 11.82 -37.64
C LEU A 32 -23.41 12.47 -39.03
N PRO A 33 -22.39 13.29 -39.35
CA PRO A 33 -22.24 13.87 -40.67
C PRO A 33 -21.83 12.80 -41.70
N ASP A 34 -22.09 13.04 -42.98
CA ASP A 34 -21.91 12.04 -44.05
C ASP A 34 -20.45 11.66 -44.30
N ASP A 35 -19.51 12.52 -43.92
CA ASP A 35 -18.07 12.28 -44.02
C ASP A 35 -17.55 11.37 -42.88
N ARG A 36 -18.38 11.08 -41.86
CA ARG A 36 -18.00 10.24 -40.75
C ARG A 36 -17.90 8.78 -41.17
N LYS A 37 -16.68 8.24 -41.09
CA LYS A 37 -16.42 6.81 -41.34
C LYS A 37 -16.94 5.95 -40.18
N ILE A 38 -17.84 5.02 -40.48
CA ILE A 38 -18.37 4.03 -39.53
C ILE A 38 -17.86 2.65 -39.95
N ASN A 39 -17.30 1.90 -39.01
CA ASN A 39 -16.86 0.53 -39.24
C ASN A 39 -17.88 -0.46 -38.65
N LEU A 40 -18.65 -1.13 -39.51
CA LEU A 40 -19.55 -2.20 -39.08
C LEU A 40 -18.77 -3.52 -39.00
N VAL A 41 -18.56 -4.00 -37.78
CA VAL A 41 -17.81 -5.24 -37.51
C VAL A 41 -18.69 -6.23 -36.75
N LYS A 42 -18.90 -7.42 -37.32
CA LYS A 42 -19.60 -8.51 -36.61
C LYS A 42 -18.68 -9.24 -35.63
N LYS A 43 -17.42 -9.41 -36.01
CA LYS A 43 -16.41 -10.10 -35.21
C LYS A 43 -15.11 -9.30 -35.20
N ILE A 44 -14.45 -9.27 -34.05
CA ILE A 44 -13.11 -8.72 -33.90
C ILE A 44 -12.20 -9.87 -33.49
N ARG A 45 -11.16 -10.16 -34.29
CA ARG A 45 -10.24 -11.29 -34.07
C ARG A 45 -10.97 -12.62 -33.86
N SER A 46 -11.97 -12.89 -34.71
CA SER A 46 -12.83 -14.08 -34.65
C SER A 46 -13.73 -14.20 -33.41
N MET A 47 -13.78 -13.19 -32.53
CA MET A 47 -14.71 -13.12 -31.41
C MET A 47 -15.91 -12.26 -31.74
N GLU A 48 -17.10 -12.69 -31.32
CA GLU A 48 -18.32 -11.91 -31.49
C GLU A 48 -18.34 -10.72 -30.53
N VAL A 49 -18.61 -9.54 -31.10
CA VAL A 49 -18.74 -8.32 -30.31
C VAL A 49 -20.12 -8.32 -29.69
N SER A 50 -20.18 -8.48 -28.36
CA SER A 50 -21.43 -8.53 -27.62
C SER A 50 -21.28 -7.90 -26.23
N TRP A 51 -22.41 -7.56 -25.63
CA TRP A 51 -22.47 -7.08 -24.24
C TRP A 51 -21.96 -8.11 -23.24
N ALA A 52 -22.20 -9.40 -23.49
CA ALA A 52 -21.75 -10.49 -22.63
C ALA A 52 -20.21 -10.55 -22.54
N LEU A 53 -19.50 -10.28 -23.65
CA LEU A 53 -18.04 -10.22 -23.68
C LEU A 53 -17.52 -9.09 -22.78
N GLY A 54 -18.12 -7.91 -22.87
CA GLY A 54 -17.75 -6.75 -22.04
C GLY A 54 -17.99 -7.02 -20.54
N ALA A 55 -19.12 -7.63 -20.20
CA ALA A 55 -19.46 -8.00 -18.82
C ALA A 55 -18.47 -9.04 -18.25
N GLY A 56 -18.14 -10.08 -19.03
CA GLY A 56 -17.17 -11.10 -18.63
C GLY A 56 -15.77 -10.51 -18.40
N PHE A 57 -15.34 -9.59 -19.28
CA PHE A 57 -14.08 -8.87 -19.12
C PHE A 57 -14.06 -8.05 -17.82
N HIS A 58 -15.11 -7.27 -17.56
CA HIS A 58 -15.22 -6.45 -16.36
C HIS A 58 -15.17 -7.29 -15.07
N LEU A 59 -15.87 -8.42 -15.05
CA LEU A 59 -15.86 -9.35 -13.92
C LEU A 59 -14.46 -9.93 -13.66
N LEU A 60 -13.78 -10.39 -14.70
CA LEU A 60 -12.42 -10.94 -14.57
C LEU A 60 -11.42 -9.86 -14.11
N ASN A 61 -11.52 -8.65 -14.67
CA ASN A 61 -10.63 -7.55 -14.32
C ASN A 61 -10.83 -7.12 -12.86
N SER A 62 -12.07 -6.91 -12.43
CA SER A 62 -12.40 -6.55 -11.05
C SER A 62 -11.95 -7.63 -10.05
N TYR A 63 -12.15 -8.90 -10.38
CA TYR A 63 -11.64 -10.00 -9.54
C TYR A 63 -10.12 -9.95 -9.38
N HIS A 64 -9.39 -9.74 -10.48
CA HIS A 64 -7.93 -9.67 -10.45
C HIS A 64 -7.42 -8.45 -9.66
N GLU A 65 -8.04 -7.28 -9.85
CA GLU A 65 -7.71 -6.06 -9.08
C GLU A 65 -7.94 -6.23 -7.59
N ASN A 66 -9.08 -6.83 -7.21
CA ASN A 66 -9.40 -7.11 -5.81
C ASN A 66 -8.37 -8.06 -5.19
N LYS A 67 -8.01 -9.14 -5.91
CA LYS A 67 -7.00 -10.09 -5.44
C LYS A 67 -5.62 -9.44 -5.24
N LEU A 68 -5.22 -8.54 -6.14
CA LEU A 68 -3.96 -7.79 -6.00
C LEU A 68 -4.01 -6.82 -4.81
N LYS A 69 -5.15 -6.17 -4.60
CA LYS A 69 -5.37 -5.25 -3.49
C LYS A 69 -5.29 -6.00 -2.15
N GLU A 70 -5.95 -7.14 -2.04
CA GLU A 70 -5.89 -8.02 -0.87
C GLU A 70 -4.44 -8.42 -0.55
N SER A 71 -3.69 -8.91 -1.55
CA SER A 71 -2.29 -9.30 -1.37
C SER A 71 -1.40 -8.12 -0.94
N ARG A 72 -1.63 -6.93 -1.48
CA ARG A 72 -0.91 -5.70 -1.10
C ARG A 72 -1.22 -5.28 0.33
N GLU A 73 -2.49 -5.32 0.71
CA GLU A 73 -2.95 -4.96 2.05
C GLU A 73 -2.45 -5.94 3.11
N GLU A 74 -2.40 -7.24 2.79
CA GLU A 74 -1.80 -8.25 3.66
C GLU A 74 -0.30 -7.99 3.86
N ARG A 75 0.45 -7.79 2.77
CA ARG A 75 1.88 -7.46 2.86
C ARG A 75 2.11 -6.18 3.68
N GLN A 76 1.25 -5.18 3.52
CA GLN A 76 1.36 -3.92 4.26
C GLN A 76 1.06 -4.12 5.75
N ARG A 77 0.09 -4.97 6.11
CA ARG A 77 -0.18 -5.33 7.50
C ARG A 77 0.99 -6.07 8.13
N GLN A 78 1.49 -7.11 7.46
CA GLN A 78 2.66 -7.87 7.90
C GLN A 78 3.89 -6.97 8.10
N LEU A 79 4.13 -6.03 7.18
CA LEU A 79 5.23 -5.08 7.31
C LEU A 79 5.04 -4.14 8.49
N LYS A 80 3.83 -3.61 8.70
CA LYS A 80 3.53 -2.75 9.86
C LYS A 80 3.72 -3.49 11.18
N GLU A 81 3.23 -4.72 11.27
CA GLU A 81 3.40 -5.57 12.46
C GLU A 81 4.87 -5.92 12.73
N ALA A 82 5.67 -6.15 11.68
CA ALA A 82 7.10 -6.36 11.82
C ALA A 82 7.80 -5.10 12.34
N LEU A 83 7.52 -3.95 11.73
CA LEU A 83 8.08 -2.66 12.15
C LEU A 83 7.71 -2.29 13.59
N GLU A 84 6.48 -2.58 14.01
CA GLU A 84 6.03 -2.33 15.38
C GLU A 84 6.72 -3.24 16.39
N ARG A 85 6.93 -4.52 16.05
CA ARG A 85 7.72 -5.44 16.88
C ARG A 85 9.17 -4.98 17.00
N ASP A 86 9.79 -4.57 15.90
CA ASP A 86 11.15 -4.05 15.90
C ASP A 86 11.27 -2.79 16.76
N ARG A 87 10.30 -1.87 16.65
CA ARG A 87 10.23 -0.70 17.51
C ARG A 87 10.15 -1.07 18.99
N GLN A 88 9.29 -2.02 19.36
CA GLN A 88 9.16 -2.47 20.75
C GLN A 88 10.45 -3.15 21.27
N ASP A 89 11.12 -3.95 20.45
CA ASP A 89 12.41 -4.56 20.80
C ASP A 89 13.47 -3.48 21.07
N LEU A 90 13.56 -2.47 20.21
CA LEU A 90 14.48 -1.35 20.38
C LEU A 90 14.18 -0.57 21.66
N GLU A 91 12.92 -0.30 21.95
CA GLU A 91 12.52 0.38 23.20
C GLU A 91 12.86 -0.45 24.45
N ALA A 92 12.68 -1.78 24.39
CA ALA A 92 13.04 -2.68 25.49
C ALA A 92 14.56 -2.71 25.72
N ARG A 93 15.35 -2.82 24.64
CA ARG A 93 16.81 -2.75 24.70
C ARG A 93 17.29 -1.42 25.28
N ARG A 94 16.68 -0.31 24.87
CA ARG A 94 16.99 1.02 25.38
C ARG A 94 16.79 1.10 26.90
N LYS A 95 15.65 0.61 27.42
CA LYS A 95 15.38 0.59 28.87
C LYS A 95 16.36 -0.30 29.62
N ALA A 96 16.72 -1.46 29.06
CA ALA A 96 17.70 -2.34 29.67
C ALA A 96 19.08 -1.67 29.77
N ILE A 97 19.50 -0.94 28.73
CA ILE A 97 20.74 -0.15 28.77
C ILE A 97 20.66 0.92 29.88
N GLU A 98 19.57 1.69 29.95
CA GLU A 98 19.39 2.72 30.99
C GLU A 98 19.42 2.13 32.41
N GLU A 99 18.85 0.95 32.64
CA GLU A 99 18.92 0.27 33.94
C GLU A 99 20.35 -0.16 34.28
N LYS A 100 21.10 -0.69 33.31
CA LYS A 100 22.50 -1.05 33.50
C LYS A 100 23.34 0.19 33.78
N GLU A 101 23.14 1.27 33.05
CA GLU A 101 23.81 2.55 33.29
C GLU A 101 23.52 3.06 34.71
N ALA A 102 22.25 3.09 35.12
CA ALA A 102 21.86 3.51 36.47
C ALA A 102 22.45 2.64 37.59
N ALA A 103 22.57 1.32 37.38
CA ALA A 103 23.24 0.43 38.33
C ALA A 103 24.75 0.70 38.40
N THR A 104 25.36 1.06 37.28
CA THR A 104 26.78 1.40 37.19
C THR A 104 27.07 2.74 37.88
N ASP A 105 26.20 3.74 37.69
CA ASP A 105 26.30 5.05 38.36
C ASP A 105 26.22 4.93 39.88
N LYS A 106 25.32 4.08 40.41
CA LYS A 106 25.24 3.80 41.85
C LYS A 106 26.53 3.20 42.40
N ARG A 107 27.18 2.29 41.64
CA ARG A 107 28.47 1.71 42.03
C ARG A 107 29.57 2.75 42.06
N LEU A 108 29.64 3.62 41.04
CA LEU A 108 30.59 4.73 41.00
C LEU A 108 30.39 5.71 42.16
N ALA A 109 29.14 6.03 42.50
CA ALA A 109 28.83 6.91 43.64
C ALA A 109 29.26 6.31 44.99
N SER A 110 29.06 5.00 45.19
CA SER A 110 29.54 4.29 46.38
C SER A 110 31.06 4.31 46.50
N LEU A 111 31.77 3.99 45.41
CA LEU A 111 33.23 4.08 45.35
C LEU A 111 33.72 5.52 45.62
N SER A 112 33.08 6.52 45.02
CA SER A 112 33.39 7.94 45.27
C SER A 112 33.22 8.33 46.74
N THR A 113 32.16 7.85 47.39
CA THR A 113 31.90 8.11 48.81
C THR A 113 32.97 7.46 49.69
N LEU A 114 33.37 6.22 49.39
CA LEU A 114 34.47 5.54 50.09
C LEU A 114 35.80 6.29 49.92
N VAL A 115 36.10 6.76 48.70
CA VAL A 115 37.30 7.57 48.45
C VAL A 115 37.27 8.85 49.28
N LYS A 116 36.12 9.55 49.38
CA LYS A 116 35.97 10.74 50.24
C LYS A 116 36.17 10.44 51.73
N ILE A 117 35.63 9.33 52.24
CA ILE A 117 35.83 8.90 53.63
C ILE A 117 37.31 8.61 53.89
N PHE A 118 37.97 7.89 52.98
CA PHE A 118 39.38 7.59 53.08
C PHE A 118 40.23 8.87 53.10
N HIS A 119 39.89 9.85 52.25
CA HIS A 119 40.52 11.16 52.24
C HIS A 119 40.31 11.89 53.58
N TRP A 120 39.08 11.94 54.09
CA TRP A 120 38.76 12.57 55.38
C TRP A 120 39.50 11.92 56.56
N PHE A 121 39.60 10.59 56.58
CA PHE A 121 40.31 9.87 57.64
C PHE A 121 41.82 10.14 57.58
N SER A 122 42.39 10.20 56.37
CA SER A 122 43.77 10.61 56.16
C SER A 122 44.03 12.03 56.67
N ASP A 123 43.15 12.98 56.36
CA ASP A 123 43.25 14.38 56.82
C ASP A 123 43.11 14.48 58.35
N TRP A 124 42.14 13.77 58.94
CA TRP A 124 41.97 13.74 60.40
C TRP A 124 43.18 13.14 61.10
N MET A 125 43.75 12.05 60.58
CA MET A 125 44.92 11.40 61.13
C MET A 125 46.17 12.28 61.01
N THR A 126 46.37 12.98 59.88
CA THR A 126 47.49 13.93 59.74
C THR A 126 47.36 15.11 60.72
N HIS A 127 46.14 15.63 60.95
CA HIS A 127 45.86 16.65 61.98
C HIS A 127 46.05 16.14 63.42
N LEU A 128 45.63 14.91 63.71
CA LEU A 128 45.82 14.29 65.02
C LEU A 128 47.32 14.11 65.32
N LEU A 129 48.08 13.63 64.33
CA LEU A 129 49.54 13.43 64.42
C LEU A 129 50.31 14.75 64.56
N THR A 130 49.85 15.85 63.93
CA THR A 130 50.41 17.19 64.16
C THR A 130 50.05 17.72 65.55
N SER A 131 48.84 17.47 66.05
CA SER A 131 48.41 17.93 67.40
C SER A 131 49.07 17.18 68.56
N LEU A 132 49.49 15.93 68.35
CA LEU A 132 50.19 15.09 69.33
C LEU A 132 51.73 15.28 69.29
N ASN A 133 52.26 16.21 68.47
CA ASN A 133 53.70 16.52 68.39
C ASN A 133 54.59 15.29 68.14
N LEU A 134 54.15 14.35 67.29
CA LEU A 134 54.93 13.14 66.95
C LEU A 134 55.56 13.15 65.54
N ILE A 135 55.32 14.18 64.73
CA ILE A 135 56.03 14.45 63.48
C ILE A 135 56.42 15.92 63.53
N SER A 136 57.72 16.18 63.69
CA SER A 136 58.33 17.51 63.63
C SER A 136 58.45 18.01 62.19
#